data_AF-A0A818HLG9-F1
#
_entry.id   AF-A0A818HLG9-F1
#
_cell.length_a   1.000
_cell.length_b   1.000
_cell.length_c   1.000
_cell.angle_alpha   90.00
_cell.angle_beta   90.00
_cell.angle_gamma   90.00
#
_symmetry.space_group_name_H-M   'P 1'
#
loop_
_entity.id
_entity.type
_entity.pdbx_description
1 polymer ?
#
loop_
_entity_poly.entity_id
_entity_poly.type
_entity_poly.pdbx_seq_one_letter_code
_entity_poly.pdbx_strand_id
1 'polypeptide(L)'
;TLLWHCIKVHGIENPVPRRRQCCLIIDNRMYMFGGTSPISASTNINYTDEIQNTDPVGTILYDQSDLYVLDFAPTLRTLCLLFLAKRRIKMNILPKRFHQEYQLFAKSTLIRQRLTGETSG
;
A
#
# COMPACT_ATOMS: atom_id res chain seq x y z
N THR A 1 4.46 -11.04 -26.81
CA THR A 1 5.31 -11.74 -25.83
C THR A 1 4.64 -11.68 -24.47
N LEU A 2 4.42 -12.83 -23.82
CA LEU A 2 3.84 -12.91 -22.47
C LEU A 2 4.98 -13.00 -21.45
N LEU A 3 5.54 -11.84 -21.10
CA LEU A 3 6.63 -11.73 -20.14
C LEU A 3 6.11 -11.18 -18.82
N TRP A 4 6.40 -11.90 -17.74
CA TRP A 4 6.14 -11.44 -16.38
C TRP A 4 7.18 -10.40 -15.99
N HIS A 5 6.72 -9.28 -15.43
CA HIS A 5 7.58 -8.23 -14.89
C HIS A 5 7.15 -7.91 -13.47
N CYS A 6 8.12 -7.89 -12.55
CA CYS A 6 7.87 -7.42 -11.19
C CYS A 6 7.64 -5.90 -11.22
N ILE A 7 6.51 -5.47 -10.67
CA ILE A 7 6.12 -4.07 -10.60
C ILE A 7 6.88 -3.38 -9.47
N LYS A 8 7.77 -2.44 -9.81
CA LYS A 8 8.32 -1.52 -8.82
C LYS A 8 7.25 -0.54 -8.38
N VAL A 9 7.08 -0.42 -7.08
CA VAL A 9 6.02 0.39 -6.48
C VAL A 9 6.56 1.63 -5.78
N HIS A 10 5.76 2.71 -5.75
CA HIS A 10 6.13 3.99 -5.15
C HIS A 10 5.12 4.42 -4.09
N GLY A 11 5.33 4.10 -2.83
CA GLY A 11 4.48 4.56 -1.73
C GLY A 11 5.29 4.90 -0.50
N ILE A 12 4.63 5.45 0.52
CA ILE A 12 5.24 5.58 1.86
C ILE A 12 5.29 4.19 2.51
N GLU A 13 4.22 3.43 2.38
CA GLU A 13 4.07 2.09 2.93
C GLU A 13 3.67 1.09 1.84
N ASN A 14 4.05 -0.16 2.06
CA ASN A 14 3.68 -1.31 1.24
C ASN A 14 2.63 -2.15 1.97
N PRO A 15 1.77 -2.87 1.22
CA PRO A 15 0.89 -3.85 1.84
C PRO A 15 1.73 -4.91 2.54
N VAL A 16 1.31 -5.29 3.75
CA VAL A 16 1.87 -6.47 4.41
C VAL A 16 1.59 -7.72 3.58
N PRO A 17 2.46 -8.75 3.63
CA PRO A 17 2.21 -10.03 2.98
C PRO A 17 0.83 -10.57 3.36
N ARG A 18 0.02 -10.89 2.35
CA ARG A 18 -1.37 -11.30 2.50
C ARG A 18 -1.82 -12.21 1.37
N ARG A 19 -2.95 -12.87 1.56
CA ARG A 19 -3.60 -13.74 0.57
C ARG A 19 -5.10 -13.50 0.52
N ARG A 20 -5.74 -13.97 -0.55
CA ARG A 20 -7.21 -13.91 -0.74
C ARG A 20 -7.77 -12.48 -0.71
N GLN A 21 -6.93 -11.50 -1.06
CA GLN A 21 -7.33 -10.11 -1.22
C GLN A 21 -8.13 -9.90 -2.50
N CYS A 22 -9.00 -8.90 -2.49
CA CYS A 22 -9.71 -8.44 -3.68
C CYS A 22 -8.87 -7.39 -4.42
N CYS A 23 -8.84 -7.47 -5.75
CA CYS A 23 -8.14 -6.53 -6.62
C CYS A 23 -9.08 -6.06 -7.74
N LEU A 24 -9.29 -4.76 -7.88
CA LEU A 24 -10.14 -4.15 -8.91
C LEU A 24 -9.34 -3.14 -9.71
N ILE A 25 -9.44 -3.17 -11.04
CA ILE A 25 -8.84 -2.14 -11.90
C ILE A 25 -9.96 -1.21 -12.37
N ILE A 26 -9.80 0.08 -12.10
CA ILE A 26 -10.68 1.15 -12.57
C ILE A 26 -9.79 2.23 -13.18
N ASP A 27 -9.99 2.53 -14.46
CA ASP A 27 -9.13 3.40 -15.25
C ASP A 27 -7.65 2.99 -15.15
N ASN A 28 -6.79 3.92 -14.74
CA ASN A 28 -5.36 3.71 -14.57
C ASN A 28 -5.01 3.38 -13.11
N ARG A 29 -5.93 2.80 -12.34
CA ARG A 29 -5.69 2.47 -10.93
C ARG A 29 -6.15 1.06 -10.58
N MET A 30 -5.31 0.34 -9.86
CA MET A 30 -5.67 -0.90 -9.19
C MET A 30 -5.97 -0.62 -7.72
N TYR A 31 -7.09 -1.09 -7.23
CA TYR A 31 -7.53 -1.02 -5.84
C TYR A 31 -7.42 -2.42 -5.24
N MET A 32 -6.75 -2.54 -4.10
CA MET A 32 -6.52 -3.79 -3.40
C MET A 32 -6.97 -3.63 -1.95
N PHE A 33 -7.85 -4.52 -1.48
CA PHE A 33 -8.38 -4.46 -0.13
C PHE A 33 -8.72 -5.86 0.38
N GLY A 34 -8.86 -5.99 1.69
CA GLY A 34 -9.16 -7.28 2.30
C GLY A 34 -7.98 -8.25 2.30
N GLY A 35 -8.31 -9.52 2.45
CA GLY A 35 -7.37 -10.63 2.54
C GLY A 35 -6.93 -10.90 3.98
N THR A 36 -6.12 -11.94 4.13
CA THR A 36 -5.65 -12.44 5.43
C THR A 36 -4.13 -12.44 5.50
N SER A 37 -3.57 -12.17 6.67
CA SER A 37 -2.12 -12.26 6.93
C SER A 37 -1.84 -13.21 8.10
N PRO A 38 -0.69 -13.91 8.11
CA PRO A 38 -0.32 -14.77 9.22
C PRO A 38 0.09 -13.95 10.44
N ILE A 39 -0.27 -14.43 11.63
CA ILE A 39 0.26 -13.90 12.89
C ILE A 39 1.61 -14.57 13.16
N SER A 40 2.67 -13.77 13.32
CA SER A 40 3.98 -14.30 13.72
C SER A 40 3.89 -14.94 15.10
N ALA A 41 4.37 -16.18 15.21
CA ALA A 41 4.38 -17.00 16.42
C ALA A 41 5.12 -16.38 17.62
N SER A 42 5.85 -15.27 17.42
CA SER A 42 6.49 -14.48 18.48
C SER A 42 5.52 -13.62 19.29
N THR A 43 4.26 -13.52 18.87
CA THR A 43 3.24 -12.75 19.58
C THR A 43 2.61 -13.66 20.62
N ASN A 44 2.91 -13.44 21.91
CA ASN A 44 2.28 -14.12 23.05
C ASN A 44 0.77 -13.77 23.06
N ILE A 45 -0.02 -14.48 22.27
CA ILE A 45 -1.47 -14.34 22.28
C ILE A 45 -2.02 -15.51 23.09
N ASN A 46 -2.54 -15.22 24.28
CA ASN A 46 -3.30 -16.16 25.11
C ASN A 46 -4.63 -16.47 24.41
N TYR A 47 -4.67 -17.55 23.62
CA TYR A 47 -5.90 -17.98 22.96
C TYR A 47 -6.77 -18.81 23.90
N THR A 48 -7.77 -18.16 24.50
CA THR A 48 -9.05 -18.78 24.85
C THR A 48 -10.08 -18.30 23.83
N ASP A 49 -10.68 -19.26 23.13
CA ASP A 49 -11.77 -19.14 22.14
C ASP A 49 -11.40 -18.63 20.73
N GLU A 50 -12.10 -19.21 19.74
CA GLU A 50 -12.05 -18.95 18.28
C GLU A 50 -11.00 -19.70 17.44
N ILE A 51 -10.99 -21.03 17.55
CA ILE A 51 -10.48 -21.94 16.49
C ILE A 51 -11.47 -21.92 15.31
N GLN A 52 -11.43 -20.89 14.46
CA GLN A 52 -12.09 -20.93 13.14
C GLN A 52 -11.25 -20.38 11.97
N ASN A 53 -10.11 -19.72 12.23
CA ASN A 53 -9.25 -19.14 11.20
C ASN A 53 -7.83 -19.73 11.20
N THR A 54 -7.74 -21.06 11.29
CA THR A 54 -6.47 -21.79 11.15
C THR A 54 -6.31 -22.29 9.71
N ASP A 55 -5.12 -22.06 9.16
CA ASP A 55 -4.70 -22.70 7.92
C ASP A 55 -4.56 -24.21 8.06
N PRO A 56 -4.50 -24.97 6.94
CA PRO A 56 -4.21 -26.41 7.00
C PRO A 56 -2.86 -26.74 7.70
N VAL A 57 -2.00 -25.73 7.89
CA VAL A 57 -0.71 -25.81 8.60
C VAL A 57 -0.81 -25.34 10.07
N GLY A 58 -2.00 -24.97 10.55
CA GLY A 58 -2.22 -24.53 11.94
C GLY A 58 -1.80 -23.08 12.24
N THR A 59 -1.48 -22.28 11.22
CA THR A 59 -1.16 -20.86 11.38
C THR A 59 -2.43 -20.04 11.58
N ILE A 60 -2.46 -19.22 12.63
CA ILE A 60 -3.55 -18.28 12.89
C ILE A 60 -3.43 -17.11 11.91
N LEU A 61 -4.56 -16.75 11.31
CA LEU A 61 -4.66 -15.65 10.37
C LEU A 61 -5.51 -14.51 10.93
N TYR A 62 -5.17 -13.29 10.54
CA TYR A 62 -5.98 -12.10 10.81
C TYR A 62 -6.40 -11.41 9.51
N ASP A 63 -7.61 -10.86 9.54
CA ASP A 63 -8.20 -10.14 8.40
C ASP A 63 -7.67 -8.71 8.28
N GLN A 64 -7.45 -8.27 7.04
CA GLN A 64 -7.01 -6.91 6.72
C GLN A 64 -8.19 -6.04 6.30
N SER A 65 -8.30 -4.84 6.86
CA SER A 65 -9.37 -3.86 6.55
C SER A 65 -8.87 -2.60 5.84
N ASP A 66 -7.61 -2.60 5.42
CA ASP A 66 -6.94 -1.50 4.72
C ASP A 66 -7.25 -1.49 3.20
N LEU A 67 -7.01 -0.33 2.56
CA LEU A 67 -7.21 -0.11 1.14
C LEU A 67 -5.95 0.39 0.47
N TYR A 68 -5.36 -0.44 -0.38
CA TYR A 68 -4.21 -0.14 -1.21
C TYR A 68 -4.62 0.35 -2.61
N VAL A 69 -4.07 1.45 -3.11
CA VAL A 69 -4.24 1.85 -4.52
C VAL A 69 -2.87 1.87 -5.23
N LEU A 70 -2.80 1.28 -6.41
CA LEU A 70 -1.67 1.33 -7.32
C LEU A 70 -2.11 2.17 -8.52
N ASP A 71 -1.66 3.42 -8.56
CA ASP A 71 -1.91 4.37 -9.64
C ASP A 71 -0.88 4.21 -10.76
N PHE A 72 -1.28 3.63 -11.89
CA PHE A 72 -0.41 3.41 -13.03
C PHE A 72 -0.02 4.70 -13.78
N ALA A 73 -0.69 5.83 -13.50
CA ALA A 73 -0.44 7.10 -14.19
C ALA A 73 -0.58 8.34 -13.28
N PRO A 74 0.13 8.45 -12.15
CA PRO A 74 0.03 9.61 -11.29
C PRO A 74 0.61 10.84 -11.98
N THR A 75 0.07 11.99 -11.62
CA THR A 75 0.58 13.26 -12.10
C THR A 75 1.96 13.57 -11.50
N LEU A 76 2.72 14.46 -12.15
CA LEU A 76 3.95 15.02 -11.57
C LEU A 76 3.69 15.58 -10.16
N ARG A 77 2.53 16.23 -9.96
CA ARG A 77 2.11 16.76 -8.66
C ARG A 77 2.05 15.70 -7.58
N THR A 78 1.42 14.55 -7.88
CA THR A 78 1.37 13.40 -6.97
C THR A 78 2.77 12.85 -6.68
N LEU A 79 3.63 12.75 -7.68
CA LEU A 79 5.01 12.29 -7.51
C LEU A 79 5.84 13.24 -6.63
N CYS A 80 5.68 14.56 -6.80
CA CYS A 80 6.31 15.56 -5.95
C CYS A 80 5.82 15.44 -4.49
N LEU A 81 4.52 15.28 -4.27
CA LEU A 81 3.97 15.07 -2.92
C LEU A 81 4.49 13.77 -2.28
N LEU A 82 4.56 12.67 -3.03
CA LEU A 82 5.18 11.41 -2.58
C LEU A 82 6.64 11.60 -2.17
N PHE A 83 7.42 12.35 -2.98
CA PHE A 83 8.81 12.64 -2.69
C PHE A 83 8.98 13.45 -1.40
N LEU A 84 8.18 14.52 -1.23
CA LEU A 84 8.18 15.34 -0.02
C LEU A 84 7.85 14.49 1.22
N ALA A 85 6.86 13.61 1.10
CA ALA A 85 6.40 12.77 2.19
C ALA A 85 7.46 11.73 2.60
N LYS A 86 8.10 11.08 1.62
CA LYS A 86 9.21 10.14 1.86
C LYS A 86 10.40 10.80 2.56
N ARG A 87 10.73 12.04 2.19
CA ARG A 87 11.88 12.76 2.75
C ARG A 87 11.56 13.50 4.06
N ARG A 88 10.31 13.45 4.56
CA ARG A 88 9.85 14.15 5.76
C ARG A 88 10.30 15.61 5.79
N ILE A 89 10.21 16.29 4.64
CA ILE A 89 10.66 17.66 4.50
C ILE A 89 9.78 18.56 5.39
N LYS A 90 10.42 19.49 6.11
CA LYS A 90 9.71 20.41 6.99
C LYS A 90 8.78 21.28 6.15
N MET A 91 7.51 21.31 6.54
CA MET A 91 6.46 21.97 5.76
C MET A 91 6.67 23.48 5.62
N ASN A 92 7.38 24.10 6.57
CA ASN A 92 7.68 25.53 6.60
C ASN A 92 8.43 26.07 5.36
N ILE A 93 9.05 25.22 4.54
CA ILE A 93 9.68 25.65 3.28
C ILE A 93 8.73 25.64 2.07
N LEU A 94 7.53 25.06 2.22
CA LEU A 94 6.54 24.99 1.15
C LEU A 94 5.62 26.23 1.17
N PRO A 95 5.20 26.76 0.01
CA PRO A 95 4.17 27.80 -0.02
C PRO A 95 2.88 27.36 0.70
N LYS A 96 2.16 28.30 1.33
CA LYS A 96 0.96 28.02 2.14
C LYS A 96 -0.10 27.19 1.40
N ARG A 97 -0.26 27.40 0.09
CA ARG A 97 -1.21 26.64 -0.74
C ARG A 97 -0.91 25.14 -0.76
N PHE A 98 0.35 24.76 -0.74
CA PHE A 98 0.76 23.35 -0.75
C PHE A 98 0.75 22.72 0.65
N HIS A 99 0.67 23.51 1.72
CA HIS A 99 0.57 22.98 3.07
C HIS A 99 -0.73 22.18 3.28
N GLN A 100 -1.86 22.79 2.94
CA GLN A 100 -3.17 22.15 3.09
C GLN A 100 -3.27 20.91 2.20
N GLU A 101 -2.78 21.01 0.97
CA GLU A 101 -2.77 19.90 0.04
C GLU A 101 -1.90 18.74 0.52
N TYR A 102 -0.67 19.02 0.97
CA TYR A 102 0.18 17.97 1.52
C TYR A 102 -0.40 17.39 2.81
N GLN A 103 -1.03 18.20 3.66
CA GLN A 103 -1.72 17.67 4.85
C GLN A 103 -2.86 16.73 4.47
N LEU A 104 -3.66 17.08 3.46
CA LEU A 104 -4.69 16.21 2.92
C LEU A 104 -4.07 14.95 2.32
N PHE A 105 -3.00 15.08 1.54
CA PHE A 105 -2.28 13.97 0.94
C PHE A 105 -1.69 13.01 2.00
N ALA A 106 -1.00 13.54 3.01
CA ALA A 106 -0.38 12.79 4.10
C ALA A 106 -1.42 12.12 5.02
N LYS A 107 -2.59 12.75 5.22
CA LYS A 107 -3.72 12.13 5.93
C LYS A 107 -4.45 11.09 5.06
N SER A 108 -4.48 11.32 3.75
CA SER A 108 -5.10 10.48 2.72
C SER A 108 -4.17 9.37 2.24
N THR A 109 -3.03 9.11 2.90
CA THR A 109 -2.07 8.07 2.49
C THR A 109 -2.58 6.64 2.70
N LEU A 110 -3.87 6.41 2.46
CA LEU A 110 -4.39 5.19 1.86
C LEU A 110 -3.87 5.14 0.41
N ILE A 111 -2.56 4.84 0.34
CA ILE A 111 -1.82 4.10 -0.67
C ILE A 111 -2.07 4.51 -2.12
N ARG A 112 -1.08 5.13 -2.77
CA ARG A 112 -1.02 5.29 -4.23
C ARG A 112 0.39 5.00 -4.74
N GLN A 113 0.57 3.94 -5.53
CA GLN A 113 1.86 3.50 -6.07
C GLN A 113 1.91 3.57 -7.61
N ARG A 114 3.02 4.03 -8.24
CA ARG A 114 3.17 4.09 -9.73
C ARG A 114 4.17 3.11 -10.31
N LEU A 115 3.83 2.59 -11.49
CA LEU A 115 4.72 1.95 -12.46
C LEU A 115 5.63 2.95 -13.18
N THR A 116 6.95 2.79 -13.07
CA THR A 116 7.89 3.32 -14.06
C THR A 116 8.41 2.17 -14.91
N GLY A 117 8.03 2.16 -16.18
CA GLY A 117 8.72 1.38 -17.20
C GLY A 117 9.95 2.14 -17.64
N GLU A 118 11.13 1.69 -17.22
CA GLU A 118 12.38 2.10 -17.85
C GLU A 118 12.68 1.09 -18.96
N THR A 119 12.56 1.55 -20.20
CA THR A 119 13.17 0.92 -21.37
C THR A 119 14.63 1.36 -21.45
N SER A 120 15.54 0.42 -21.25
CA SER A 120 16.98 0.49 -21.61
C SER A 120 17.43 -0.97 -21.70
N GLY A 121 18.10 -1.49 -22.72
CA GLY A 121 18.84 -0.97 -23.86
C GLY A 121 19.76 -2.11 -24.27
#